data_AF-A0A7C6S5G7-F1
#
_entry.id   AF-A0A7C6S5G7-F1
#
_cell.length_a   1.000
_cell.length_b   1.000
_cell.length_c   1.000
_cell.angle_alpha   90.00
_cell.angle_beta   90.00
_cell.angle_gamma   90.00
#
_symmetry.space_group_name_H-M   'P 1'
#
loop_
_entity.id
_entity.type
_entity.pdbx_description
1 polymer ?
#
loop_
_entity_poly.entity_id
_entity_poly.type
_entity_poly.pdbx_seq_one_letter_code
_entity_poly.pdbx_strand_id
1 'polypeptide(L)'
;MFDKKLALVLGSGGARGFCHIGVLKVLEEYNIKPDIIVGSSMGAVVGGFYAAGFSIDEMKKIANKVNQATVMDFDLLPGKKLGFINGNK
;
A
#
# COMPACT_ATOMS: atom_id res chain seq x y z
N MET A 1 28.18 -16.99 -8.07
CA MET A 1 27.08 -17.23 -7.10
C MET A 1 26.02 -16.19 -7.37
N PHE A 2 24.77 -16.59 -7.58
CA PHE A 2 23.67 -15.62 -7.58
C PHE A 2 23.42 -15.22 -6.13
N ASP A 3 23.57 -13.93 -5.81
CA ASP A 3 23.10 -13.40 -4.53
C ASP A 3 21.60 -13.63 -4.41
N LYS A 4 21.17 -14.19 -3.29
CA LYS A 4 19.74 -14.44 -3.03
C LYS A 4 19.05 -13.10 -2.82
N LYS A 5 18.14 -12.76 -3.73
CA LYS A 5 17.29 -11.57 -3.59
C LYS A 5 16.07 -11.87 -2.72
N LEU A 6 15.72 -10.92 -1.85
CA LEU A 6 14.52 -10.97 -1.01
C LEU A 6 13.40 -10.15 -1.66
N ALA A 7 12.26 -10.79 -1.92
CA ALA A 7 11.05 -10.12 -2.37
C ALA A 7 10.03 -10.02 -1.24
N LEU A 8 9.52 -8.81 -0.99
CA LEU A 8 8.39 -8.55 -0.09
C LEU A 8 7.11 -8.41 -0.91
N VAL A 9 6.11 -9.25 -0.61
CA VAL A 9 4.82 -9.27 -1.32
C VAL A 9 3.70 -8.78 -0.40
N LEU A 10 3.05 -7.67 -0.77
CA LEU A 10 2.03 -6.98 0.01
C LEU A 10 0.65 -7.13 -0.63
N GLY A 11 -0.26 -7.83 0.04
CA GLY A 11 -1.63 -8.03 -0.41
C GLY A 11 -2.51 -6.77 -0.34
N SER A 12 -3.70 -6.85 -0.92
CA SER A 12 -4.77 -5.85 -0.78
C SER A 12 -5.36 -5.82 0.64
N GLY A 13 -6.13 -4.79 0.99
CA GLY A 13 -6.79 -4.72 2.30
C GLY A 13 -7.61 -3.46 2.60
N GLY A 14 -7.93 -2.66 1.57
CA GLY A 14 -8.61 -1.37 1.74
C GLY A 14 -7.93 -0.51 2.81
N ALA A 15 -8.72 0.14 3.68
CA ALA A 15 -8.19 0.99 4.76
C ALA A 15 -7.33 0.22 5.78
N ARG A 16 -7.59 -1.07 5.98
CA ARG A 16 -6.78 -1.90 6.89
C ARG A 16 -5.40 -2.22 6.33
N GLY A 17 -5.19 -2.06 5.02
CA GLY A 17 -3.91 -2.33 4.37
C GLY A 17 -2.78 -1.40 4.80
N PHE A 18 -3.06 -0.29 5.50
CA PHE A 18 -2.02 0.49 6.17
C PHE A 18 -1.28 -0.30 7.27
N CYS A 19 -1.80 -1.46 7.71
CA CYS A 19 -1.08 -2.36 8.60
C CYS A 19 0.28 -2.83 8.03
N HIS A 20 0.45 -2.82 6.70
CA HIS A 20 1.73 -3.11 6.04
C HIS A 20 2.85 -2.17 6.50
N ILE A 21 2.54 -0.93 6.93
CA ILE A 21 3.53 -0.01 7.50
C ILE A 21 4.12 -0.59 8.80
N GLY A 22 3.32 -1.31 9.60
CA GLY A 22 3.79 -1.98 10.81
C GLY A 22 4.72 -3.14 10.50
N VAL A 23 4.44 -3.91 9.44
CA VAL A 23 5.33 -4.98 8.96
C VAL A 23 6.68 -4.40 8.53
N LEU A 24 6.66 -3.34 7.72
CA LEU A 24 7.88 -2.65 7.27
C LEU A 24 8.71 -2.13 8.44
N LYS A 25 8.06 -1.56 9.48
CA LYS A 25 8.74 -1.11 10.70
C LYS A 25 9.53 -2.25 11.37
N VAL A 26 8.91 -3.42 11.52
CA VAL A 26 9.57 -4.58 12.12
C VAL A 26 10.73 -5.05 11.23
N LEU A 27 10.54 -5.11 9.91
CA LEU A 27 11.62 -5.49 9.00
C LEU A 27 12.83 -4.56 9.13
N GLU A 28 12.63 -3.24 9.25
CA GLU A 28 13.71 -2.28 9.48
C GLU A 28 14.41 -2.48 10.82
N GLU A 29 13.66 -2.74 11.90
CA GLU A 29 14.22 -3.00 13.24
C GLU A 29 15.16 -4.23 13.24
N TYR A 30 14.88 -5.21 12.40
CA TYR A 30 15.71 -6.41 12.22
C TYR A 30 16.74 -6.28 11.09
N ASN A 31 16.92 -5.10 10.50
CA ASN A 31 17.80 -4.86 9.34
C ASN A 31 17.49 -5.76 8.12
N ILE A 32 16.23 -6.15 7.94
CA ILE A 32 15.78 -6.94 6.79
C ILE A 32 15.28 -5.96 5.71
N LYS A 33 16.09 -5.78 4.65
CA LYS A 33 15.75 -4.90 3.53
C LYS A 33 15.40 -5.72 2.29
N PRO A 34 14.16 -5.64 1.78
CA PRO A 34 13.79 -6.33 0.54
C PRO A 34 14.42 -5.65 -0.67
N ASP A 35 14.92 -6.46 -1.60
CA ASP A 35 15.43 -6.00 -2.90
C ASP A 35 14.30 -5.68 -3.88
N ILE A 36 13.15 -6.34 -3.70
CA ILE A 36 12.00 -6.25 -4.58
C ILE A 36 10.74 -6.11 -3.72
N ILE A 37 9.86 -5.20 -4.11
CA ILE A 37 8.55 -5.04 -3.47
C ILE A 37 7.48 -5.22 -4.53
N VAL A 38 6.52 -6.10 -4.25
CA VAL A 38 5.36 -6.34 -5.08
C VAL A 38 4.12 -6.05 -4.26
N GLY A 39 3.20 -5.24 -4.77
CA GLY A 39 2.01 -4.84 -4.03
C GLY A 39 0.75 -4.84 -4.88
N SER A 40 -0.39 -5.10 -4.25
CA SER A 40 -1.73 -4.98 -4.86
C SER A 40 -2.62 -4.02 -4.06
N SER A 41 -3.32 -3.10 -4.75
CA SER A 41 -4.19 -2.09 -4.14
C SER A 41 -3.47 -1.35 -3.00
N MET A 42 -3.95 -1.40 -1.76
CA MET A 42 -3.28 -0.77 -0.62
C MET A 42 -1.85 -1.27 -0.39
N GLY A 43 -1.55 -2.54 -0.69
CA GLY A 43 -0.19 -3.06 -0.65
C GLY A 43 0.71 -2.40 -1.69
N ALA A 44 0.18 -2.03 -2.86
CA ALA A 44 0.93 -1.27 -3.88
C ALA A 44 1.20 0.17 -3.43
N VAL A 45 0.22 0.81 -2.77
CA VAL A 45 0.37 2.16 -2.22
C VAL A 45 1.46 2.19 -1.14
N VAL A 46 1.34 1.34 -0.13
CA VAL A 46 2.33 1.28 0.97
C VAL A 46 3.70 0.84 0.46
N GLY A 47 3.75 -0.21 -0.38
CA GLY A 47 4.99 -0.69 -0.97
C GLY A 47 5.67 0.34 -1.87
N GLY A 48 4.87 1.13 -2.62
CA GLY A 48 5.37 2.21 -3.47
C GLY A 48 5.97 3.36 -2.66
N PHE A 49 5.33 3.79 -1.57
CA PHE A 49 5.91 4.80 -0.68
C PHE A 49 7.23 4.32 -0.07
N TYR A 50 7.27 3.08 0.41
CA TYR A 50 8.48 2.52 0.99
C TYR A 50 9.61 2.42 -0.04
N ALA A 51 9.32 1.94 -1.25
CA ALA A 51 10.28 1.90 -2.35
C ALA A 51 10.76 3.30 -2.79
N ALA A 52 9.92 4.32 -2.65
CA ALA A 52 10.26 5.72 -2.92
C ALA A 52 11.10 6.39 -1.81
N GLY A 53 11.43 5.66 -0.73
CA GLY A 53 12.29 6.13 0.35
C GLY A 53 11.56 6.91 1.45
N PHE A 54 10.23 6.83 1.52
CA PHE A 54 9.48 7.43 2.63
C PHE A 54 9.79 6.69 3.93
N SER A 55 10.04 7.45 5.00
CA SER A 55 10.22 6.88 6.33
C SER A 55 8.91 6.28 6.86
N ILE A 56 9.04 5.33 7.79
CA ILE A 56 7.90 4.74 8.50
C ILE A 56 7.01 5.81 9.14
N ASP A 57 7.59 6.87 9.70
CA ASP A 57 6.83 7.91 10.38
C ASP A 57 6.12 8.87 9.41
N GLU A 58 6.69 9.13 8.24
CA GLU A 58 5.99 9.84 7.17
C GLU A 58 4.79 9.03 6.67
N MET A 59 4.98 7.74 6.41
CA MET A 59 3.89 6.86 6.00
C MET A 59 2.78 6.76 7.05
N LYS A 60 3.12 6.69 8.34
CA LYS A 60 2.14 6.75 9.43
C LYS A 60 1.37 8.07 9.46
N LYS A 61 2.06 9.20 9.30
CA LYS A 61 1.41 10.53 9.24
C LYS A 61 0.44 10.62 8.07
N ILE A 62 0.81 10.09 6.91
CA ILE A 62 -0.08 10.00 5.75
C ILE A 62 -1.28 9.13 6.11
N ALA A 63 -1.06 7.89 6.56
CA ALA A 63 -2.11 6.94 6.91
C ALA A 63 -3.13 7.51 7.91
N ASN A 64 -2.69 8.24 8.93
CA ASN A 64 -3.56 8.89 9.92
C ASN A 64 -4.40 10.04 9.37
N LYS A 65 -3.97 10.67 8.27
CA LYS A 65 -4.71 11.75 7.60
C LYS A 65 -5.65 11.25 6.53
N VAL A 66 -5.47 10.01 6.06
CA VAL A 66 -6.34 9.45 5.04
C VAL A 66 -7.69 9.08 5.64
N ASN A 67 -8.76 9.66 5.10
CA ASN A 67 -10.12 9.30 5.47
C ASN A 67 -10.42 7.86 5.02
N GLN A 68 -10.82 6.99 5.94
CA GLN A 68 -11.16 5.60 5.61
C GLN A 68 -12.29 5.50 4.58
N ALA A 69 -13.22 6.46 4.53
CA ALA A 69 -14.27 6.50 3.53
C ALA A 69 -13.73 6.69 2.10
N THR A 70 -12.65 7.45 1.92
CA THR A 70 -11.97 7.64 0.62
C THR A 70 -11.20 6.40 0.19
N VAL A 71 -10.69 5.63 1.16
CA VAL A 71 -9.93 4.39 0.88
C VAL A 71 -10.85 3.21 0.63
N MET A 72 -12.04 3.24 1.22
CA MET A 72 -13.11 2.27 1.00
C MET A 72 -14.06 2.70 -0.11
N ASP A 73 -13.73 3.73 -0.92
CA ASP A 73 -14.48 4.09 -2.14
C ASP A 73 -14.26 3.05 -3.25
N PHE A 74 -14.47 1.80 -2.90
CA PHE A 74 -14.81 0.72 -3.78
C PHE A 74 -16.33 0.83 -3.98
N ASP A 75 -16.75 1.69 -4.90
CA ASP A 75 -18.12 1.70 -5.46
C ASP A 75 -18.36 0.38 -6.25
N LEU A 76 -18.21 -0.76 -5.58
CA LEU A 76 -18.47 -2.14 -6.03
C LEU A 76 -19.92 -2.56 -5.70
N LEU A 77 -20.71 -1.68 -5.10
CA LEU A 77 -22.13 -1.90 -4.88
C LEU A 77 -22.88 -1.79 -6.23
N PRO A 78 -23.74 -2.75 -6.58
CA PRO A 78 -24.50 -2.70 -7.82
C PRO A 78 -25.41 -1.46 -7.80
N GLY A 79 -25.16 -0.50 -8.69
CA GLY A 79 -26.05 0.64 -8.90
C GLY A 79 -25.41 2.03 -9.00
N LYS A 80 -24.10 2.19 -8.77
CA LYS A 80 -23.39 3.43 -9.09
C LYS A 80 -22.45 3.20 -10.28
N LYS A 81 -22.41 4.17 -11.20
CA LYS A 81 -21.75 4.09 -12.52
C LYS A 81 -20.31 3.59 -12.37
N LEU A 82 -20.08 2.35 -12.78
CA LEU A 82 -18.76 1.73 -12.91
C LEU A 82 -17.99 2.43 -14.03
N GLY A 83 -17.14 3.39 -13.68
CA GLY A 83 -16.27 4.03 -14.68
C GLY A 83 -15.15 4.83 -14.04
N PHE A 84 -13.90 4.42 -14.30
CA PHE A 84 -12.70 5.24 -14.04
C PHE A 84 -12.65 6.51 -14.91
N ILE A 85 -13.60 6.68 -15.83
CA ILE A 85 -13.76 7.84 -16.71
C ILE A 85 -15.22 8.27 -16.61
N ASN A 86 -15.46 9.50 -16.17
CA ASN A 86 -16.78 10.12 -16.26
C ASN A 86 -17.03 10.43 -17.74
N GLY A 87 -17.76 9.56 -18.43
CA GLY A 87 -18.25 9.83 -19.78
C GLY A 87 -19.31 10.92 -19.72
N ASN A 88 -18.91 12.18 -19.89
CA ASN A 88 -19.84 13.26 -20.18
C ASN A 88 -20.37 13.04 -21.61
N LYS A 89 -21.61 12.56 -21.72
CA LYS A 89 -22.47 12.81 -22.88
C LYS A 89 -23.47 13.88 -22.49
#